data_AF-A0A959GSB6-F1
#
_entry.id   AF-A0A959GSB6-F1
#
_cell.length_a   1.000
_cell.length_b   1.000
_cell.length_c   1.000
_cell.angle_alpha   90.00
_cell.angle_beta   90.00
_cell.angle_gamma   90.00
#
_symmetry.space_group_name_H-M   'P 1'
#
loop_
_entity.id
_entity.type
_entity.pdbx_description
1 polymer ?
#
loop_
_entity_poly.entity_id
_entity_poly.type
_entity_poly.pdbx_seq_one_letter_code
_entity_poly.pdbx_strand_id
1 'polypeptide(L)' 'MRRFSLEPGESRIVQFSLSVKGLQFVTPANQWIAEAGQFVVTIDTLTQEFSLKQNIESGGGASVTRHLIIPKAKKALQL' A
#
# COMPACT_ATOMS: atom_id res chain seq x y z
N MET A 1 -1.93 12.35 -13.15
CA MET A 1 -2.56 13.35 -12.27
C MET A 1 -4.07 13.14 -12.33
N ARG A 2 -4.75 12.88 -11.20
CA ARG A 2 -6.21 12.79 -11.17
C ARG A 2 -6.79 14.18 -10.95
N ARG A 3 -7.75 14.58 -11.78
CA ARG A 3 -8.47 15.85 -11.69
C ARG A 3 -9.96 15.53 -11.59
N PHE A 4 -10.65 16.27 -10.73
CA PHE A 4 -12.09 16.13 -10.54
C PHE A 4 -12.73 17.50 -10.75
N SER A 5 -13.85 17.54 -11.45
CA SER A 5 -14.75 18.69 -11.44
C SER A 5 -15.71 18.51 -10.26
N LEU A 6 -15.91 19.59 -9.50
CA LEU A 6 -16.85 19.65 -8.38
C LEU A 6 -17.82 20.79 -8.65
N GLU A 7 -19.11 20.55 -8.43
CA GLU A 7 -20.11 21.60 -8.43
C GLU A 7 -20.02 22.44 -7.14
N PRO A 8 -20.52 23.68 -7.12
CA PRO A 8 -20.54 24.50 -5.90
C PRO A 8 -21.22 23.79 -4.73
N GLY A 9 -20.50 23.61 -3.63
CA GLY A 9 -20.98 22.91 -2.44
C GLY A 9 -20.86 21.38 -2.50
N GLU A 10 -20.44 20.79 -3.63
CA GLU A 10 -20.18 19.36 -3.73
C GLU A 10 -18.90 18.98 -2.97
N SER A 11 -18.98 17.90 -2.20
CA SER A 11 -17.83 17.28 -1.54
C SER A 11 -17.65 15.84 -2.03
N ARG A 12 -16.41 15.44 -2.29
CA ARG A 12 -16.07 14.07 -2.70
C ARG A 12 -14.94 13.49 -1.86
N ILE A 13 -15.04 12.21 -1.55
CA ILE A 13 -13.98 11.44 -0.90
C ILE A 13 -13.03 10.94 -1.98
N VAL A 14 -11.76 11.30 -1.89
CA VAL A 14 -10.70 10.82 -2.78
C VAL A 14 -9.85 9.80 -2.03
N GLN A 15 -9.79 8.57 -2.55
CA GLN A 15 -8.97 7.50 -1.99
C GLN A 15 -7.63 7.41 -2.70
N PHE A 16 -6.55 7.45 -1.92
CA PHE A 16 -5.18 7.21 -2.38
C PHE A 16 -4.71 5.87 -1.82
N SER A 17 -4.06 5.08 -2.67
CA SER A 17 -3.40 3.85 -2.26
C SER A 17 -1.91 3.98 -2.55
N LEU A 18 -1.10 3.66 -1.55
CA LEU A 18 0.35 3.62 -1.66
C LEU A 18 0.80 2.16 -1.52
N SER A 19 1.62 1.71 -2.46
CA SER A 19 2.28 0.42 -2.37
C SER A 19 3.74 0.62 -1.97
N VAL A 20 4.37 -0.41 -1.43
CA VAL A 20 5.80 -0.38 -1.11
C VAL A 20 6.65 0.01 -2.31
N LYS A 21 6.26 -0.37 -3.53
CA LYS A 21 6.94 0.03 -4.77
C LYS A 21 7.00 1.55 -4.95
N GLY A 22 5.98 2.27 -4.48
CA GLY A 22 5.95 3.74 -4.50
C GLY A 22 6.86 4.39 -3.45
N LEU A 23 7.38 3.62 -2.49
CA LEU A 23 8.36 4.08 -1.50
C LEU A 23 9.81 3.84 -1.94
N GLN A 24 10.00 3.16 -3.08
CA GLN A 24 11.34 2.76 -3.52
C GLN A 24 12.10 3.90 -4.16
N PHE A 25 13.41 3.89 -3.96
CA PHE A 25 14.36 4.76 -4.64
C PHE A 25 15.56 3.94 -5.15
N VAL A 26 16.34 4.53 -6.05
CA VAL A 26 17.53 3.88 -6.62
C VAL A 26 18.75 4.21 -5.77
N THR A 27 19.47 3.18 -5.33
CA THR A 27 20.74 3.33 -4.60
C THR A 27 21.90 3.60 -5.58
N PRO A 28 23.08 4.06 -5.08
CA PRO A 28 24.28 4.18 -5.91
C PRO A 28 24.73 2.87 -6.58
N ALA A 29 24.35 1.71 -6.03
CA ALA A 29 24.58 0.40 -6.62
C ALA A 29 23.56 0.02 -7.72
N ASN A 30 22.71 0.97 -8.14
CA ASN A 30 21.65 0.80 -9.12
C ASN A 30 20.58 -0.23 -8.70
N GLN A 31 20.26 -0.29 -7.40
CA GLN A 31 19.24 -1.18 -6.85
C GLN A 31 18.00 -0.39 -6.42
N TRP A 32 16.82 -0.92 -6.69
CA TRP A 32 15.56 -0.37 -6.18
C TRP A 32 15.27 -0.92 -4.79
N ILE A 33 15.25 -0.04 -3.78
CA ILE A 33 15.00 -0.39 -2.39
C ILE A 33 13.99 0.58 -1.76
N ALA A 34 13.13 0.06 -0.88
CA ALA A 34 12.41 0.86 0.11
C ALA A 34 13.00 0.55 1.49
N GLU A 35 13.51 1.56 2.18
CA GLU A 35 14.15 1.39 3.47
C GLU A 35 13.14 1.45 4.62
N ALA A 36 13.39 0.64 5.66
CA ALA A 36 12.66 0.73 6.91
C ALA A 36 12.85 2.11 7.52
N GLY A 37 11.78 2.73 7.97
CA GLY A 37 11.83 4.10 8.45
C GLY A 37 10.46 4.71 8.66
N GLN A 38 10.48 5.97 9.10
CA GLN A 38 9.30 6.80 9.19
C GLN A 38 9.09 7.54 7.87
N PHE A 39 7.85 7.59 7.44
CA PHE A 39 7.42 8.25 6.23
C PHE A 39 6.33 9.24 6.56
N VAL A 40 6.34 10.35 5.82
CA VAL A 40 5.32 11.39 5.89
C VAL A 40 4.66 11.47 4.52
N VAL A 41 3.35 11.26 4.46
CA VAL A 41 2.54 11.53 3.27
C VAL A 41 1.82 12.84 3.47
N THR A 42 1.93 13.72 2.47
CA THR A 42 1.30 15.03 2.47
C THR A 42 0.40 15.18 1.25
N ILE A 43 -0.83 15.65 1.46
CA ILE A 43 -1.79 16.02 0.43
C ILE A 43 -2.25 17.44 0.77
N ASP A 44 -1.66 18.42 0.08
CA ASP A 44 -1.87 19.85 0.37
C ASP A 44 -1.60 20.15 1.85
N THR A 45 -2.62 20.49 2.64
CA THR A 45 -2.49 20.78 4.07
C THR A 45 -2.64 19.55 4.98
N LEU A 46 -3.01 18.38 4.43
CA LEU A 46 -3.17 17.15 5.20
C LEU A 46 -1.86 16.39 5.27
N THR A 47 -1.46 16.00 6.47
CA THR A 47 -0.25 15.21 6.70
C THR A 47 -0.58 13.97 7.49
N GLN A 48 0.02 12.84 7.10
CA GLN A 48 -0.12 11.56 7.79
C GLN A 48 1.25 10.87 7.88
N GLU A 49 1.60 10.43 9.09
CA GLU A 49 2.79 9.64 9.35
C GLU A 49 2.49 8.14 9.32
N PHE A 50 3.45 7.35 8.85
CA PHE A 50 3.45 5.89 8.96
C PHE A 50 4.88 5.36 8.98
N SER A 51 5.06 4.05 9.22
CA SER A 51 6.40 3.44 9.23
C SER A 51 6.45 2.17 8.40
N LEU A 52 7.52 2.02 7.62
CA LEU A 52 7.91 0.75 7.03
C LEU A 52 8.80 0.01 8.02
N LYS A 53 8.48 -1.24 8.31
CA LYS A 53 9.15 -2.01 9.38
C LYS A 53 10.42 -2.74 8.94
N GLN A 54 10.59 -2.97 7.64
CA GLN A 54 11.72 -3.72 7.10
C GLN A 54 12.08 -3.20 5.71
N ASN A 55 13.34 -3.34 5.33
CA ASN A 55 13.79 -3.01 3.99
C ASN A 55 13.12 -3.96 2.98
N ILE A 56 12.73 -3.42 1.83
CA ILE A 56 12.14 -4.17 0.73
C ILE A 56 12.93 -3.87 -0.54
N GLU A 57 13.72 -4.86 -0.96
CA GLU A 57 14.46 -4.85 -2.21
C GLU A 57 13.59 -5.42 -3.33
N SER A 58 13.62 -4.79 -4.50
CA SER A 58 13.01 -5.36 -5.71
C SER A 58 13.93 -6.42 -6.30
N GLY A 59 13.81 -7.65 -5.84
CA GLY A 59 14.12 -8.82 -6.66
C GLY A 59 13.07 -8.93 -7.78
N GLY A 60 13.48 -9.29 -9.00
CA GLY A 60 12.58 -9.45 -10.15
C GLY A 60 11.32 -10.26 -9.83
N GLY A 61 10.22 -9.88 -10.49
CA GLY A 61 8.84 -10.34 -10.26
C GLY A 61 8.66 -11.68 -9.53
N ALA A 62 8.03 -11.62 -8.36
CA ALA A 62 7.27 -12.75 -7.83
C ALA A 62 5.95 -12.24 -7.23
N SER A 63 4.86 -12.46 -7.97
CA SER A 63 3.53 -12.54 -7.39
C SER A 63 3.58 -13.59 -6.28
N VAL A 64 3.54 -13.17 -5.03
CA VAL A 64 3.31 -14.09 -3.92
C VAL A 64 1.81 -14.35 -3.86
N THR A 65 1.32 -15.29 -4.66
CA THR A 65 0.00 -15.89 -4.46
C THR A 65 0.10 -16.80 -3.23
N ARG A 66 -0.08 -16.24 -2.03
CA ARG A 66 -0.39 -17.07 -0.87
C ARG A 66 -1.77 -17.66 -1.09
N HIS A 67 -1.84 -18.94 -1.45
CA HIS A 67 -3.06 -19.72 -1.33
C HIS A 67 -3.41 -19.78 0.17
N LEU A 68 -4.36 -18.95 0.61
CA LEU A 68 -5.02 -19.17 1.89
C LEU A 68 -5.84 -20.45 1.73
N ILE A 69 -5.33 -21.56 2.26
CA ILE A 69 -6.16 -22.73 2.51
C ILE A 69 -7.04 -22.36 3.71
N ILE A 70 -8.29 -21.98 3.43
CA ILE A 70 -9.33 -21.87 4.46
C ILE A 70 -9.85 -23.30 4.67
N PRO A 71 -9.58 -23.96 5.82
CA PRO A 71 -10.23 -25.24 6.10
C PRO A 71 -11.74 -25.00 6.19
N LYS A 72 -12.52 -25.77 5.39
CA LYS A 72 -13.99 -25.76 5.48
C LYS A 72 -14.39 -26.09 6.92
N ALA A 73 -15.14 -25.19 7.54
CA ALA A 73 -15.79 -25.45 8.83
C ALA A 73 -16.65 -26.73 8.72
N LYS A 74 -16.41 -27.70 9.60
CA LYS A 74 -17.33 -28.82 9.81
C LYS A 74 -18.67 -28.23 10.27
N LYS A 75 -19.73 -28.46 9.50
CA LYS A 75 -21.10 -28.29 9.97
C LYS A 75 -21.28 -29.23 11.19
N ALA A 76 -21.50 -28.67 12.36
CA ALA A 76 -22.04 -29.41 13.48
C ALA A 76 -23.47 -29.80 13.11
N LEU A 77 -23.70 -31.10 12.97
CA LEU A 77 -25.04 -31.67 12.87
C LEU A 77 -25.59 -31.68 14.31
N GLN A 78 -26.56 -30.82 14.60
CA GLN A 78 -27.43 -31.01 15.76
C GLN A 78 -28.60 -31.88 15.32
N LEU A 79 -28.66 -33.10 15.88
CA LEU A 79 -29.88 -33.84 16.19
C LEU A 79 -29.61 -34.62 17.48
#